data_AF-I4ZAT4-F1
#
_entry.id   AF-I4ZAT4-F1
#
_cell.length_a   1.000
_cell.length_b   1.000
_cell.length_c   1.000
_cell.angle_alpha   90.00
_cell.angle_beta   90.00
_cell.angle_gamma   90.00
#
_symmetry.space_group_name_H-M   'P 1'
#
loop_
_entity.id
_entity.type
_entity.pdbx_description
1 polymer ?
#
loop_
_entity_poly.entity_id
_entity_poly.type
_entity_poly.pdbx_seq_one_letter_code
_entity_poly.pdbx_strand_id
1 'polypeptide(L)'
;MNTEQYLHDRFGSQRPFTVPDHYFDDLTTRVLDNVSRQEYKKTEPLAFKRSSNNKDIRSLRPFMTAAIMVGIVFIAMVLINKSLTKQEKTSTNTSNNTLSLSNIEDKDFNETVDYLMLDKDDVYAYLAE
;
A
#
# COMPACT_ATOMS: atom_id res chain seq x y z
N MET A 1 7.62 33.50 41.18
CA MET A 1 8.95 32.87 41.23
C MET A 1 9.79 33.48 40.12
N ASN A 2 10.99 34.00 40.42
CA ASN A 2 11.89 34.55 39.41
C ASN A 2 12.60 33.40 38.69
N THR A 3 12.21 33.13 37.45
CA THR A 3 12.73 32.02 36.63
C THR A 3 14.24 32.07 36.49
N GLU A 4 14.81 33.26 36.31
CA GLU A 4 16.26 33.47 36.19
C GLU A 4 17.02 33.01 37.45
N GLN A 5 16.52 33.31 38.65
CA GLN A 5 17.16 32.90 39.90
C GLN A 5 17.09 31.37 40.10
N TYR A 6 15.96 30.75 39.76
CA TYR A 6 15.81 29.29 39.82
C TYR A 6 16.74 28.58 38.84
N LEU A 7 16.89 29.10 37.63
CA LEU A 7 17.80 28.54 36.62
C LEU A 7 19.27 28.72 37.04
N HIS A 8 19.63 29.87 37.61
CA HIS A 8 20.99 30.11 38.09
C HIS A 8 21.38 29.22 39.28
N ASP A 9 20.47 29.04 40.25
CA ASP A 9 20.72 28.16 41.40
C ASP A 9 20.85 26.68 40.98
N ARG A 10 20.06 26.24 39.99
CA ARG A 10 20.04 24.85 39.53
C ARG A 10 21.13 24.50 38.52
N PHE A 11 21.50 25.42 37.64
CA PHE A 11 22.41 25.16 36.51
C PHE A 11 23.67 26.03 36.50
N GLY A 12 23.78 27.02 37.40
CA GLY A 12 24.92 27.92 37.49
C GLY A 12 25.04 28.87 36.29
N SER A 13 26.25 29.42 36.08
CA SER A 13 26.60 30.25 34.91
C SER A 13 27.28 29.47 33.80
N GLN A 14 27.29 28.14 33.88
CA GLN A 14 27.87 27.33 32.81
C GLN A 14 27.02 27.53 31.55
N ARG A 15 27.66 27.68 30.40
CA ARG A 15 26.99 27.83 29.11
C ARG A 15 26.82 26.44 28.50
N PRO A 16 25.64 25.78 28.61
CA PRO A 16 25.44 24.44 28.08
C PRO A 16 25.37 24.42 26.54
N PHE A 17 25.17 25.59 25.91
CA PHE A 17 25.08 25.73 24.46
C PHE A 17 26.30 26.48 23.94
N THR A 18 27.41 25.76 23.78
CA THR A 18 28.58 26.24 23.05
C THR A 18 28.66 25.51 21.72
N VAL A 19 28.78 26.26 20.64
CA VAL A 19 29.14 25.67 19.35
C VAL A 19 30.65 25.49 19.27
N PRO A 20 31.14 24.44 18.59
CA PRO A 20 32.56 24.30 18.29
C PRO A 20 33.10 25.48 17.46
N ASP A 21 34.40 25.72 17.55
CA ASP A 21 35.08 26.68 16.69
C ASP A 21 34.82 26.36 15.21
N HIS A 22 34.63 27.39 14.40
CA HIS A 22 34.32 27.29 12.96
C HIS A 22 33.04 26.52 12.59
N TYR A 23 32.13 26.24 13.53
CA TYR A 23 30.88 25.52 13.24
C TYR A 23 30.06 26.16 12.11
N PHE A 24 29.93 27.48 12.11
CA PHE A 24 29.19 28.22 11.09
C PHE A 24 30.00 28.46 9.81
N ASP A 25 31.32 28.58 9.92
CA ASP A 25 32.20 28.79 8.77
C ASP A 25 32.19 27.54 7.86
N ASP A 26 32.25 26.35 8.45
CA ASP A 26 32.26 25.07 7.74
C ASP A 26 30.87 24.53 7.41
N LEU A 27 29.81 25.19 7.89
CA LEU A 27 28.42 24.73 7.74
C LEU A 27 28.04 24.56 6.28
N THR A 28 28.35 25.57 5.46
CA THR A 28 28.02 25.57 4.02
C THR A 28 28.68 24.39 3.31
N THR A 29 29.97 24.17 3.57
CA THR A 29 30.74 23.05 3.00
C THR A 29 30.14 21.71 3.42
N ARG A 30 29.78 21.55 4.70
CA ARG A 30 29.16 20.33 5.22
C ARG A 30 27.79 20.05 4.62
N VAL A 31 26.97 21.08 4.42
CA VAL A 31 25.65 20.95 3.80
C VAL A 31 25.80 20.52 2.34
N LEU A 32 26.70 21.17 1.58
CA LEU A 32 26.92 20.83 0.18
C LEU A 32 27.49 19.41 0.01
N ASP A 33 28.45 19.02 0.85
CA ASP A 33 28.94 17.65 0.90
C ASP A 33 27.77 16.70 1.17
N ASN A 34 26.99 16.90 2.23
CA ASN A 34 25.82 16.05 2.53
C ASN A 34 24.76 15.95 1.43
N VAL A 35 24.55 17.00 0.63
CA VAL A 35 23.62 16.96 -0.52
C VAL A 35 24.21 16.16 -1.67
N SER A 36 25.46 16.43 -2.07
CA SER A 36 26.16 15.63 -3.09
C SER A 36 26.32 14.16 -2.67
N ARG A 37 26.40 13.91 -1.36
CA ARG A 37 26.38 12.58 -0.77
C ARG A 37 25.07 11.82 -0.86
N GLN A 38 23.95 12.51 -1.01
CA GLN A 38 22.65 11.88 -1.20
C GLN A 38 22.43 11.50 -2.67
N GLU A 39 22.97 12.29 -3.61
CA GLU A 39 22.87 11.99 -5.05
C GLU A 39 23.59 10.68 -5.44
N TYR A 40 24.69 10.34 -4.76
CA TYR A 40 25.39 9.07 -4.99
C TYR A 40 24.81 7.89 -4.21
N LYS A 41 23.85 8.09 -3.28
CA LYS A 41 23.08 6.99 -2.67
C LYS A 41 22.01 6.54 -3.66
N LYS A 42 22.48 6.04 -4.80
CA LYS A 42 21.69 5.31 -5.78
C LYS A 42 21.16 4.06 -5.08
N THR A 43 19.94 4.18 -4.54
CA THR A 43 19.04 3.07 -4.19
C THR A 43 19.75 1.81 -3.72
N GLU A 44 20.30 1.82 -2.50
CA GLU A 44 20.30 0.57 -1.76
C GLU A 44 18.82 0.27 -1.51
N PRO A 45 18.24 -0.80 -2.09
CA PRO A 45 16.85 -1.12 -1.85
C PRO A 45 16.70 -1.24 -0.34
N LEU A 46 15.79 -0.46 0.23
CA LEU A 46 15.40 -0.58 1.63
C LEU A 46 14.95 -2.03 1.82
N ALA A 47 15.88 -2.89 2.22
CA ALA A 47 15.62 -4.28 2.52
C ALA A 47 14.74 -4.25 3.77
N PHE A 48 13.43 -4.19 3.53
CA PHE A 48 12.43 -4.29 4.57
C PHE A 48 12.72 -5.59 5.28
N LYS A 49 13.30 -5.51 6.49
CA LYS A 49 13.58 -6.67 7.32
C LYS A 49 12.23 -7.23 7.73
N ARG A 50 11.67 -8.08 6.87
CA ARG A 50 10.43 -8.80 7.10
C ARG A 50 10.72 -9.78 8.21
N SER A 51 10.51 -9.35 9.46
CA SER A 51 10.52 -10.20 10.64
C SER A 51 9.31 -11.15 10.54
N SER A 52 9.48 -12.17 9.72
CA SER A 52 8.50 -13.22 9.46
C SER A 52 8.70 -14.32 10.49
N ASN A 53 8.21 -14.11 11.71
CA ASN A 53 8.17 -15.14 12.75
C ASN A 53 6.89 -15.97 12.75
N ASN A 54 6.05 -15.86 11.70
CA ASN A 54 4.88 -16.71 11.52
C ASN A 54 5.17 -17.75 10.44
N LYS A 55 6.05 -18.72 10.76
CA LYS A 55 6.38 -19.85 9.86
C LYS A 55 5.23 -20.85 9.69
N ASP A 56 4.17 -20.74 10.50
CA ASP A 56 3.13 -21.77 10.57
C ASP A 56 1.84 -21.43 9.80
N ILE A 57 1.72 -20.24 9.21
CA ILE A 57 0.51 -19.86 8.43
C ILE A 57 0.60 -20.24 6.94
N ARG A 58 1.75 -20.75 6.48
CA ARG A 58 1.93 -21.15 5.08
C ARG A 58 1.30 -22.51 4.75
N SER A 59 1.00 -23.35 5.74
CA SER A 59 0.44 -24.69 5.56
C SER A 59 -1.09 -24.73 5.45
N LEU A 60 -1.80 -23.64 5.71
CA LEU A 60 -3.27 -23.59 5.62
C LEU A 60 -3.82 -23.30 4.21
N ARG A 61 -2.94 -23.03 3.23
CA ARG A 61 -3.33 -22.73 1.86
C ARG A 61 -4.17 -23.81 1.14
N PRO A 62 -3.99 -25.14 1.36
CA PRO A 62 -4.81 -26.13 0.66
C PRO A 62 -6.20 -26.34 1.30
N PHE A 63 -6.47 -25.87 2.52
CA PHE A 63 -7.76 -26.08 3.18
C PHE A 63 -8.80 -24.98 2.88
N MET A 64 -8.36 -23.80 2.43
CA MET A 64 -9.27 -22.71 2.09
C MET A 64 -10.06 -22.97 0.79
N THR A 65 -9.45 -23.64 -0.19
CA THR A 65 -10.10 -23.91 -1.49
C THR A 65 -11.19 -24.99 -1.40
N ALA A 66 -11.02 -25.99 -0.54
CA ALA A 66 -12.00 -27.07 -0.37
C ALA A 66 -13.31 -26.58 0.28
N ALA A 67 -13.21 -25.70 1.29
CA ALA A 67 -14.39 -25.14 1.96
C ALA A 67 -15.25 -24.29 1.01
N ILE A 68 -14.62 -23.53 0.11
CA ILE A 68 -15.31 -22.72 -0.90
C ILE A 68 -16.11 -23.63 -1.85
N MET A 69 -15.53 -24.75 -2.31
CA MET A 69 -16.23 -25.68 -3.21
C MET A 69 -17.45 -26.33 -2.54
N VAL A 70 -17.33 -26.76 -1.28
CA VAL A 70 -18.46 -27.35 -0.54
C VAL A 70 -19.55 -26.31 -0.29
N GLY A 71 -19.18 -25.07 0.02
CA GLY A 71 -20.12 -23.96 0.19
C GLY A 71 -20.92 -23.66 -1.08
N ILE A 72 -20.26 -23.57 -2.24
CA ILE A 72 -20.92 -23.31 -3.53
C ILE A 72 -21.89 -24.46 -3.88
N VAL A 73 -21.47 -25.72 -3.72
CA VAL A 73 -22.33 -26.88 -4.00
C VAL A 73 -23.55 -26.92 -3.08
N PHE A 74 -23.39 -26.60 -1.79
CA PHE A 74 -24.49 -26.55 -0.84
C PHE A 74 -25.50 -25.43 -1.16
N ILE A 75 -25.00 -24.22 -1.50
CA ILE A 75 -25.84 -23.10 -1.91
C ILE A 75 -26.59 -23.43 -3.20
N ALA A 76 -25.91 -24.02 -4.20
CA ALA A 76 -26.53 -24.45 -5.45
C ALA A 76 -27.62 -25.51 -5.22
N MET A 77 -27.35 -26.51 -4.36
CA MET A 77 -28.32 -27.56 -4.02
C MET A 77 -29.56 -26.99 -3.32
N VAL A 78 -29.39 -26.03 -2.40
CA VAL A 78 -30.50 -25.34 -1.74
C VAL A 78 -31.31 -24.51 -2.73
N LEU A 79 -30.67 -23.81 -3.66
CA LEU A 79 -31.34 -23.03 -4.70
C LEU A 79 -32.12 -23.92 -5.67
N ILE A 80 -31.55 -25.06 -6.10
CA ILE A 80 -32.22 -26.02 -6.97
C ILE A 80 -33.44 -26.62 -6.26
N ASN A 81 -33.29 -27.04 -5.00
CA ASN A 81 -34.41 -27.58 -4.21
C ASN A 81 -35.53 -26.53 -4.00
N LYS A 82 -35.18 -25.26 -3.76
CA LYS A 82 -36.15 -24.15 -3.70
C LYS A 82 -36.76 -23.84 -5.06
N SER A 83 -36.00 -24.00 -6.14
CA SER A 83 -36.44 -23.77 -7.51
C SER A 83 -37.38 -24.88 -7.99
N LEU A 84 -37.21 -26.14 -7.60
CA LEU A 84 -38.17 -27.21 -7.93
C LEU A 84 -39.54 -26.95 -7.28
N THR A 85 -39.58 -26.39 -6.08
CA THR A 85 -40.84 -25.96 -5.43
C THR A 85 -41.38 -24.65 -6.03
N LYS A 86 -40.58 -23.91 -6.81
CA LYS A 86 -40.92 -22.59 -7.37
C LYS A 86 -40.71 -22.54 -8.89
N GLN A 87 -41.03 -23.63 -9.60
CA GLN A 87 -41.18 -23.64 -11.06
C GLN A 87 -42.51 -22.98 -11.42
N GLU A 88 -42.52 -21.66 -11.48
CA GLU A 88 -43.23 -20.91 -12.52
C GLU A 88 -42.52 -19.57 -12.70
N LYS A 89 -41.89 -19.44 -13.88
CA LYS A 89 -41.41 -18.22 -14.55
C LYS A 89 -40.18 -17.55 -13.94
N THR A 90 -39.03 -17.71 -14.60
CA THR A 90 -38.51 -16.69 -15.53
C THR A 90 -37.29 -17.22 -16.28
N SER A 91 -37.31 -16.96 -17.57
CA SER A 91 -36.40 -17.36 -18.63
C SER A 91 -34.96 -16.85 -18.49
N THR A 92 -34.04 -17.64 -19.03
CA THR A 92 -32.89 -17.29 -19.91
C THR A 92 -32.15 -15.97 -19.65
N ASN A 93 -30.84 -16.06 -19.38
CA ASN A 93 -29.74 -15.45 -20.16
C ASN A 93 -28.44 -15.43 -19.34
N THR A 94 -27.32 -15.21 -20.02
CA THR A 94 -25.96 -14.86 -19.55
C THR A 94 -24.94 -15.89 -20.02
N SER A 95 -24.49 -15.80 -21.28
CA SER A 95 -23.53 -14.82 -21.82
C SER A 95 -22.10 -15.10 -21.34
N ASN A 96 -21.24 -15.28 -22.33
CA ASN A 96 -19.80 -15.48 -22.23
C ASN A 96 -19.20 -14.45 -21.27
N ASN A 97 -18.30 -14.92 -20.41
CA ASN A 97 -17.63 -14.12 -19.39
C ASN A 97 -16.64 -13.15 -20.06
N THR A 98 -17.13 -12.08 -20.69
CA THR A 98 -16.35 -10.87 -20.90
C THR A 98 -16.46 -10.06 -19.62
N LEU A 99 -15.30 -9.83 -18.98
CA LEU A 99 -15.15 -8.91 -17.86
C LEU A 99 -15.96 -7.64 -18.17
N SER A 100 -17.05 -7.44 -17.43
CA SER A 100 -17.89 -6.27 -17.57
C SER A 100 -17.13 -5.08 -16.98
N LEU A 101 -16.33 -4.44 -17.84
CA LEU A 101 -15.55 -3.24 -17.55
C LEU A 101 -16.40 -1.96 -17.66
N SER A 102 -17.73 -2.07 -17.76
CA SER A 102 -18.63 -0.94 -17.97
C SER A 102 -18.85 -0.06 -16.75
N ASN A 103 -18.33 -0.47 -15.58
CA ASN A 103 -18.63 0.15 -14.29
C ASN A 103 -17.37 0.58 -13.51
N ILE A 104 -16.18 0.60 -14.13
CA ILE A 104 -15.00 1.16 -13.47
C ILE A 104 -15.17 2.68 -13.47
N GLU A 105 -15.43 3.23 -12.29
CA GLU A 105 -15.45 4.66 -12.04
C GLU A 105 -14.10 5.25 -12.51
N ASP A 106 -14.12 6.33 -13.31
CA ASP A 106 -12.94 6.87 -14.00
C ASP A 106 -11.74 7.13 -13.07
N LYS A 107 -12.02 7.37 -11.78
CA LYS A 107 -11.02 7.55 -10.72
C LYS A 107 -10.17 6.29 -10.49
N ASP A 108 -10.78 5.11 -10.45
CA ASP A 108 -10.08 3.84 -10.22
C ASP A 108 -9.33 3.38 -11.47
N PHE A 109 -9.86 3.68 -12.66
CA PHE A 109 -9.13 3.49 -13.92
C PHE A 109 -7.89 4.38 -13.98
N ASN A 110 -8.03 5.67 -13.67
CA ASN A 110 -6.89 6.59 -13.66
C ASN A 110 -5.80 6.14 -12.66
N GLU A 111 -6.19 5.74 -11.45
CA GLU A 111 -5.25 5.26 -10.44
C GLU A 111 -4.52 3.97 -10.87
N THR A 112 -5.23 3.02 -11.48
CA THR A 112 -4.60 1.80 -12.00
C THR A 112 -3.63 2.07 -13.15
N VAL A 113 -3.98 2.99 -14.05
CA VAL A 113 -3.10 3.43 -15.14
C VAL A 113 -1.85 4.15 -14.60
N ASP A 114 -2.02 5.01 -13.60
CA ASP A 114 -0.90 5.70 -12.92
C ASP A 114 0.06 4.72 -12.24
N TYR A 115 -0.45 3.65 -11.59
CA TYR A 115 0.40 2.60 -11.00
C TYR A 115 1.14 1.76 -12.03
N LEU A 116 0.54 1.56 -13.20
CA LEU A 116 1.15 0.78 -14.28
C LEU A 116 2.16 1.60 -15.09
N MET A 117 2.33 2.90 -14.78
CA MET A 117 3.15 3.84 -15.55
C MET A 117 2.85 3.76 -17.05
N LEU A 118 1.56 3.65 -17.37
CA LEU A 118 1.10 3.43 -18.73
C LEU A 118 0.35 4.68 -19.20
N ASP A 119 0.51 5.05 -20.47
CA ASP A 119 -0.24 6.18 -21.02
C ASP A 119 -1.67 5.74 -21.35
N LYS A 120 -2.65 6.57 -21.00
CA LYS A 120 -4.08 6.25 -21.22
C LYS A 120 -4.38 6.00 -22.69
N ASP A 121 -3.71 6.72 -23.58
CA ASP A 121 -3.87 6.60 -25.02
C ASP A 121 -3.48 5.20 -25.52
N ASP A 122 -2.48 4.57 -24.89
CA ASP A 122 -2.09 3.21 -25.19
C ASP A 122 -3.20 2.23 -24.81
N VAL A 123 -3.84 2.40 -23.64
CA VAL A 123 -4.99 1.56 -23.24
C VAL A 123 -6.15 1.72 -24.22
N TYR A 124 -6.46 2.96 -24.60
CA TYR A 124 -7.55 3.24 -25.53
C TYR A 124 -7.28 2.68 -26.92
N ALA A 125 -6.03 2.67 -27.39
CA ALA A 125 -5.65 2.04 -28.66
C ALA A 125 -5.95 0.54 -28.68
N TYR A 126 -5.66 -0.18 -27.58
CA TYR A 126 -5.98 -1.61 -27.46
C TYR A 126 -7.48 -1.91 -27.31
N LEU A 127 -8.27 -0.95 -26.81
CA LEU A 127 -9.71 -1.10 -26.67
C LEU A 127 -10.49 -0.70 -27.93
N ALA A 128 -9.87 0.09 -28.80
CA ALA A 128 -10.47 0.57 -30.05
C ALA A 128 -10.28 -0.39 -31.23
N GLU A 129 -9.47 -1.43 -31.09
CA GLU A 129 -9.28 -2.54 -32.06
C GLU A 129 -10.16 -3.75 -31.70
#